data_AF-A0A7W0VIL5-F1
#
_entry.id   AF-A0A7W0VIL5-F1
#
_cell.length_a   1.000
_cell.length_b   1.000
_cell.length_c   1.000
_cell.angle_alpha   90.00
_cell.angle_beta   90.00
_cell.angle_gamma   90.00
#
_symmetry.space_group_name_H-M   'P 1'
#
loop_
_entity.id
_entity.type
_entity.pdbx_description
1 polymer ?
#
loop_
_entity_poly.entity_id
_entity_poly.type
_entity_poly.pdbx_seq_one_letter_code
_entity_poly.pdbx_strand_id
1 'polypeptide(L)'
;AYLVAHAIAALAIETHEAERQKVTGAVAREVALARKTLSEQLTDITTAVVLTQAAIAQAQKDKKQGLASQLHVDLTALDQRAKAIEDQLSLVLNSNEAVYDQIAAAGLDLDMSIVEERRPDRPDHPMFSLAFLLAVIGAGSLVVSALLIGAFDTRIHDTDDVERLGLPVLGHLPAFAGDHVGSLRARGAARPHGSSVMRWLSLR
;
A
#
# COMPACT_ATOMS: atom_id res chain seq x y z
N ALA A 1 -20.02 14.73 5.21
CA ALA A 1 -20.70 14.38 3.94
C ALA A 1 -19.93 13.32 3.16
N TYR A 2 -18.66 13.54 2.80
CA TYR A 2 -17.84 12.61 2.02
C TYR A 2 -17.76 11.18 2.58
N LEU A 3 -17.45 11.00 3.88
CA LEU A 3 -17.31 9.68 4.50
C LEU A 3 -18.60 8.84 4.45
N VAL A 4 -19.77 9.50 4.57
CA VAL A 4 -21.07 8.82 4.52
C VAL A 4 -21.40 8.40 3.09
N ALA A 5 -21.14 9.27 2.11
CA ALA A 5 -21.32 8.93 0.69
C ALA A 5 -20.41 7.76 0.26
N HIS A 6 -19.16 7.75 0.73
CA HIS A 6 -18.22 6.67 0.46
C HIS A 6 -18.65 5.35 1.09
N ALA A 7 -19.10 5.36 2.35
CA ALA A 7 -19.57 4.15 3.03
C ALA A 7 -20.83 3.55 2.38
N ILE A 8 -21.77 4.39 1.93
CA ILE A 8 -22.97 3.93 1.20
C ILE A 8 -22.58 3.35 -0.16
N ALA A 9 -21.66 3.99 -0.88
CA ALA A 9 -21.16 3.48 -2.16
C ALA A 9 -20.46 2.12 -1.99
N ALA A 10 -19.60 1.98 -0.97
CA ALA A 10 -18.92 0.72 -0.67
C ALA A 10 -19.92 -0.40 -0.35
N LEU A 11 -20.93 -0.13 0.48
CA LEU A 11 -21.97 -1.10 0.81
C LEU A 11 -22.80 -1.51 -0.43
N ALA A 12 -23.16 -0.55 -1.28
CA ALA A 12 -23.89 -0.83 -2.51
C ALA A 12 -23.06 -1.73 -3.45
N ILE A 13 -21.77 -1.44 -3.61
CA ILE A 13 -20.86 -2.26 -4.42
C ILE A 13 -20.79 -3.69 -3.86
N GLU A 14 -20.55 -3.84 -2.56
CA GLU A 14 -20.44 -5.15 -1.91
C GLU A 14 -21.74 -5.98 -2.06
N THR A 15 -22.91 -5.35 -1.89
CA THR A 15 -24.19 -6.05 -2.07
C THR A 15 -24.42 -6.50 -3.51
N HIS A 16 -24.09 -5.64 -4.49
CA HIS A 16 -24.22 -6.00 -5.89
C HIS A 16 -23.22 -7.09 -6.32
N GLU A 17 -21.99 -7.07 -5.79
CA GLU A 17 -21.00 -8.12 -6.03
C GLU A 17 -21.46 -9.47 -5.48
N ALA A 18 -21.99 -9.50 -4.25
CA ALA A 18 -22.51 -10.72 -3.64
C ALA A 18 -23.70 -11.30 -4.44
N GLU A 19 -24.60 -10.44 -4.92
CA GLU A 19 -25.73 -10.86 -5.75
C GLU A 19 -25.27 -11.38 -7.12
N ARG A 20 -24.32 -10.70 -7.77
CA ARG A 20 -23.72 -11.16 -9.02
C ARG A 20 -23.03 -12.52 -8.85
N GLN A 21 -22.22 -12.69 -7.81
CA GLN A 21 -21.56 -13.97 -7.52
C GLN A 21 -22.58 -15.11 -7.32
N LYS A 22 -23.69 -14.83 -6.63
CA LYS A 22 -24.76 -15.81 -6.42
C LYS A 22 -25.43 -16.21 -7.74
N VAL A 23 -25.74 -15.25 -8.61
CA VAL A 23 -26.35 -15.51 -9.92
C VAL A 23 -25.38 -16.25 -10.84
N THR A 24 -24.13 -15.78 -10.96
CA THR A 24 -23.10 -16.46 -11.77
C THR A 24 -22.85 -17.88 -11.28
N GLY A 25 -22.82 -18.11 -9.96
CA GLY A 25 -22.69 -19.45 -9.38
C GLY A 25 -23.90 -20.35 -9.62
N ALA A 26 -25.11 -19.80 -9.74
CA ALA A 26 -26.30 -20.56 -10.11
C ALA A 26 -26.26 -20.98 -11.59
N VAL A 27 -25.97 -20.04 -12.49
CA VAL A 27 -25.84 -20.29 -13.94
C VAL A 27 -24.73 -21.28 -14.24
N ALA A 28 -23.55 -21.12 -13.62
CA ALA A 28 -22.43 -22.05 -13.80
C ALA A 28 -22.78 -23.48 -13.39
N ARG A 29 -23.56 -23.66 -12.31
CA ARG A 29 -24.05 -24.97 -11.88
C ARG A 29 -25.05 -25.57 -12.88
N GLU A 30 -25.97 -24.77 -13.39
CA GLU A 30 -26.95 -25.22 -14.38
C GLU A 30 -26.28 -25.66 -15.68
N VAL A 31 -25.33 -24.86 -16.18
CA VAL A 31 -24.52 -25.20 -17.36
C VAL A 31 -23.70 -26.48 -17.13
N ALA A 32 -23.09 -26.63 -15.95
CA ALA A 32 -22.35 -27.84 -15.60
C ALA A 32 -23.25 -29.09 -15.57
N LEU A 33 -24.46 -28.97 -15.04
CA LEU A 33 -25.46 -30.05 -15.03
C LEU A 33 -25.93 -30.39 -16.44
N ALA A 34 -26.21 -29.39 -17.27
CA ALA A 34 -26.60 -29.59 -18.67
C ALA A 34 -25.49 -30.30 -19.46
N ARG A 35 -24.24 -29.85 -19.33
CA ARG A 35 -23.07 -30.49 -19.95
C ARG A 35 -22.92 -31.94 -19.49
N LYS A 36 -23.04 -32.21 -18.19
CA LYS A 36 -22.95 -33.56 -17.64
C LYS A 36 -24.02 -34.47 -18.26
N THR A 37 -25.27 -34.00 -18.29
CA THR A 37 -26.41 -34.75 -18.83
C THR A 37 -26.22 -35.07 -20.31
N LEU A 38 -25.84 -34.09 -21.13
CA LEU A 38 -25.58 -34.28 -22.56
C LEU A 38 -24.41 -35.24 -22.80
N SER A 39 -23.35 -35.15 -22.00
CA SER A 39 -22.20 -36.05 -22.09
C SER A 39 -22.56 -37.50 -21.72
N GLU A 40 -23.40 -37.69 -20.71
CA GLU A 40 -23.91 -39.02 -20.33
C GLU A 40 -24.77 -39.61 -21.46
N GLN A 41 -25.71 -38.82 -22.02
CA GLN A 41 -26.53 -39.25 -23.16
C GLN A 41 -25.69 -39.62 -24.39
N LEU A 42 -24.63 -38.86 -24.69
CA LEU A 42 -23.72 -39.18 -25.80
C LEU A 42 -22.99 -40.51 -25.57
N THR A 43 -22.60 -40.78 -24.32
CA THR A 43 -21.94 -42.04 -23.93
C THR A 43 -22.90 -43.22 -24.10
N ASP A 44 -24.16 -43.07 -23.70
CA ASP A 44 -25.20 -44.09 -23.85
C ASP A 44 -25.47 -44.39 -25.34
N ILE A 45 -25.59 -43.35 -26.17
CA ILE A 45 -25.77 -43.51 -27.62
C ILE A 45 -24.56 -44.20 -28.25
N THR A 46 -23.34 -43.79 -27.88
CA THR A 46 -22.11 -44.40 -28.40
C THR A 46 -22.06 -45.89 -28.06
N THR A 47 -22.47 -46.26 -26.85
CA THR A 47 -22.59 -47.67 -26.43
C THR A 47 -23.64 -48.40 -27.26
N ALA A 48 -24.82 -47.80 -27.47
CA ALA A 48 -25.86 -48.37 -28.31
C ALA A 48 -25.43 -48.56 -29.78
N VAL A 49 -24.65 -47.61 -30.33
CA VAL A 49 -24.06 -47.69 -31.69
C VAL A 49 -23.14 -48.91 -31.79
N VAL A 50 -22.22 -49.08 -30.83
CA VAL A 50 -21.30 -50.23 -30.81
C VAL A 50 -22.05 -51.56 -30.72
N LEU A 51 -23.05 -51.65 -29.84
CA LEU A 51 -23.89 -52.85 -29.69
C LEU A 51 -24.67 -53.16 -30.98
N THR A 52 -25.25 -52.15 -31.62
CA THR A 52 -25.99 -52.30 -32.88
C THR A 52 -25.05 -52.74 -34.01
N GLN A 53 -23.84 -52.20 -34.07
CA GLN A 53 -22.84 -52.59 -35.06
C GLN A 53 -22.37 -54.04 -34.89
N ALA A 54 -22.19 -54.49 -33.65
CA ALA A 54 -21.92 -55.90 -33.35
C ALA A 54 -23.09 -56.81 -33.75
N ALA A 55 -24.34 -56.38 -33.50
CA ALA A 55 -25.54 -57.11 -33.91
C ALA A 55 -25.69 -57.22 -35.44
N ILE A 56 -25.35 -56.15 -36.18
CA ILE A 56 -25.30 -56.17 -37.66
C ILE A 56 -24.28 -57.21 -38.13
N ALA A 57 -23.06 -57.18 -37.59
CA ALA A 57 -22.02 -58.13 -37.96
C ALA A 57 -22.44 -59.59 -37.69
N GLN A 58 -23.15 -59.83 -36.59
CA GLN A 58 -23.69 -61.16 -36.29
C GLN A 58 -24.83 -61.56 -37.24
N ALA A 59 -25.76 -60.66 -37.55
CA ALA A 59 -26.85 -60.90 -38.49
C ALA A 59 -26.34 -61.24 -39.90
N GLN A 60 -25.27 -60.58 -40.32
CA GLN A 60 -24.59 -60.86 -41.59
C GLN A 60 -23.96 -62.26 -41.60
N LYS A 61 -23.29 -62.66 -40.51
CA LYS A 61 -22.76 -64.04 -40.36
C LYS A 61 -23.86 -65.09 -40.42
N ASP A 62 -25.00 -64.82 -39.80
CA ASP A 62 -26.19 -65.69 -39.79
C ASP A 62 -26.96 -65.69 -41.12
N LYS A 63 -26.53 -64.90 -42.12
CA LYS A 63 -27.22 -64.69 -43.41
C LYS A 63 -28.66 -64.16 -43.29
N LYS A 64 -28.98 -63.45 -42.19
CA LYS A 64 -30.29 -62.83 -41.95
C LYS A 64 -30.33 -61.42 -42.54
N GLN A 65 -30.35 -61.32 -43.88
CA GLN A 65 -30.25 -60.03 -44.59
C GLN A 65 -31.35 -59.02 -44.20
N GLY A 66 -32.60 -59.47 -44.01
CA GLY A 66 -33.69 -58.58 -43.60
C GLY A 66 -33.45 -57.91 -42.24
N LEU A 67 -32.92 -58.67 -41.26
CA LEU A 67 -32.59 -58.14 -39.94
C LEU A 67 -31.38 -57.20 -39.99
N ALA A 68 -30.36 -57.52 -40.80
CA ALA A 68 -29.22 -56.64 -40.99
C ALA A 68 -29.62 -55.28 -41.60
N SER A 69 -30.53 -55.27 -42.58
CA SER A 69 -31.06 -54.04 -43.17
C SER A 69 -31.84 -53.20 -42.16
N GLN A 70 -32.65 -53.82 -41.30
CA GLN A 70 -33.37 -53.12 -40.24
C GLN A 70 -32.40 -52.47 -39.24
N LEU A 71 -31.40 -53.21 -38.77
CA LEU A 71 -30.41 -52.68 -37.83
C LEU A 71 -29.57 -51.53 -38.44
N HIS A 72 -29.37 -51.50 -39.76
CA HIS A 72 -28.72 -50.36 -40.42
C HIS A 72 -29.56 -49.07 -40.36
N VAL A 73 -30.89 -49.18 -40.46
CA VAL A 73 -31.78 -48.03 -40.27
C VAL A 73 -31.69 -47.54 -38.83
N ASP A 74 -31.70 -48.45 -37.85
CA ASP A 74 -31.57 -48.10 -36.43
C ASP A 74 -30.22 -47.44 -36.14
N LEU A 75 -29.13 -47.95 -36.71
CA LEU A 75 -27.79 -47.36 -36.61
C LEU A 75 -27.77 -45.92 -37.15
N THR A 76 -28.38 -45.70 -38.32
CA THR A 76 -28.47 -44.36 -38.93
C THR A 76 -29.27 -43.39 -38.05
N ALA A 77 -30.34 -43.88 -37.41
CA ALA A 77 -31.12 -43.08 -36.47
C ALA A 77 -30.34 -42.74 -35.19
N LEU A 78 -29.52 -43.67 -34.68
CA LEU A 78 -28.62 -43.41 -33.56
C LEU A 78 -27.54 -42.38 -33.91
N ASP A 79 -26.93 -42.48 -35.10
CA ASP A 79 -25.93 -41.50 -35.57
C ASP A 79 -26.51 -40.09 -35.70
N GLN A 80 -27.74 -39.97 -36.21
CA GLN A 80 -28.43 -38.68 -36.28
C GLN A 80 -28.69 -38.09 -34.88
N ARG A 81 -29.09 -38.92 -33.92
CA ARG A 81 -29.27 -38.49 -32.53
C ARG A 81 -27.95 -38.09 -31.87
N ALA A 82 -26.86 -38.83 -32.11
CA ALA A 82 -25.53 -38.49 -31.61
C ALA A 82 -25.12 -37.09 -32.09
N LYS A 83 -25.24 -36.82 -33.40
CA LYS A 83 -24.94 -35.51 -33.98
C LYS A 83 -25.78 -34.39 -33.38
N ALA A 84 -27.07 -34.60 -33.20
CA ALA A 84 -27.94 -33.59 -32.57
C ALA A 84 -27.51 -33.25 -31.14
N ILE A 85 -27.05 -34.24 -30.36
CA ILE A 85 -26.54 -34.01 -29.00
C ILE A 85 -25.16 -33.33 -29.04
N GLU A 86 -24.29 -33.71 -29.96
CA GLU A 86 -23.00 -33.04 -30.19
C GLU A 86 -23.19 -31.56 -30.55
N ASP A 87 -24.15 -31.25 -31.42
CA ASP A 87 -24.50 -29.88 -31.80
C ASP A 87 -25.01 -29.09 -30.57
N GLN A 88 -25.89 -29.69 -29.75
CA GLN A 88 -26.35 -29.07 -28.50
C GLN A 88 -25.22 -28.83 -27.51
N LEU A 89 -24.32 -29.81 -27.35
CA LEU A 89 -23.16 -29.69 -26.47
C LEU A 89 -22.21 -28.59 -26.97
N SER A 90 -21.98 -28.50 -28.28
CA SER A 90 -21.18 -27.43 -28.89
C SER A 90 -21.82 -26.06 -28.65
N LEU A 91 -23.14 -25.95 -28.72
CA LEU A 91 -23.87 -24.72 -28.43
C LEU A 91 -23.76 -24.31 -26.95
N VAL A 92 -23.84 -25.28 -26.02
CA VAL A 92 -23.63 -25.02 -24.59
C VAL A 92 -22.19 -24.58 -24.29
N LEU A 93 -21.19 -25.17 -24.95
CA LEU A 93 -19.79 -24.77 -24.79
C LEU A 93 -19.52 -23.38 -25.38
N ASN A 94 -19.96 -23.13 -26.61
CA ASN A 94 -19.76 -21.87 -27.31
C ASN A 94 -20.57 -20.72 -26.69
N SER A 95 -21.77 -20.99 -26.18
CA SER A 95 -22.57 -19.98 -25.47
C SER A 95 -21.90 -19.53 -24.19
N ASN A 96 -21.19 -20.42 -23.49
CA ASN A 96 -20.48 -20.03 -22.28
C ASN A 96 -19.29 -19.11 -22.60
N GLU A 97 -18.53 -19.44 -23.65
CA GLU A 97 -17.44 -18.58 -24.14
C GLU A 97 -17.97 -17.23 -24.66
N ALA A 98 -19.10 -17.24 -25.37
CA ALA A 98 -19.80 -16.01 -25.76
C ALA A 98 -20.34 -15.22 -24.56
N VAL A 99 -20.73 -15.88 -23.46
CA VAL A 99 -21.13 -15.22 -22.21
C VAL A 99 -19.91 -14.60 -21.52
N TYR A 100 -18.76 -15.27 -21.50
CA TYR A 100 -17.51 -14.68 -21.02
C TYR A 100 -17.11 -13.47 -21.87
N ASP A 101 -17.18 -13.58 -23.19
CA ASP A 101 -16.90 -12.49 -24.13
C ASP A 101 -17.92 -11.35 -23.99
N GLN A 102 -19.20 -11.63 -23.76
CA GLN A 102 -20.21 -10.60 -23.51
C GLN A 102 -20.05 -9.93 -22.15
N ILE A 103 -19.62 -10.65 -21.11
CA ILE A 103 -19.29 -10.07 -19.81
C ILE A 103 -18.05 -9.17 -19.93
N ALA A 104 -17.05 -9.60 -20.68
CA ALA A 104 -15.87 -8.79 -21.00
C ALA A 104 -16.24 -7.56 -21.86
N ALA A 105 -17.02 -7.74 -22.93
CA ALA A 105 -17.44 -6.68 -23.85
C ALA A 105 -18.42 -5.68 -23.21
N ALA A 106 -19.24 -6.11 -22.25
CA ALA A 106 -20.11 -5.23 -21.47
C ALA A 106 -19.34 -4.40 -20.44
N GLY A 107 -18.00 -4.51 -20.36
CA GLY A 107 -17.18 -3.83 -19.36
C GLY A 107 -17.53 -4.24 -17.93
N LEU A 108 -18.21 -5.39 -17.78
CA LEU A 108 -18.55 -6.02 -16.51
C LEU A 108 -17.38 -6.84 -15.96
N ASP A 109 -16.38 -7.11 -16.80
CA ASP A 109 -14.98 -7.25 -16.41
C ASP A 109 -14.46 -5.84 -16.08
N LEU A 110 -14.77 -5.38 -14.85
CA LEU A 110 -14.24 -4.15 -14.30
C LEU A 110 -12.75 -4.40 -14.05
N ASP A 111 -11.92 -4.25 -15.08
CA ASP A 111 -10.54 -3.83 -14.88
C ASP A 111 -10.62 -2.43 -14.25
N MET A 112 -10.72 -2.40 -12.92
CA MET A 112 -10.45 -1.19 -12.15
C MET A 112 -8.96 -0.87 -12.32
N SER A 113 -8.61 -0.39 -13.51
CA SER A 113 -7.49 0.50 -13.67
C SER A 113 -7.80 1.68 -12.78
N ILE A 114 -7.14 1.71 -11.61
CA ILE A 114 -7.07 2.88 -10.75
C ILE A 114 -6.47 3.96 -11.65
N VAL A 115 -7.33 4.74 -12.30
CA VAL A 115 -6.95 5.99 -12.94
C VAL A 115 -6.28 6.77 -11.83
N GLU A 116 -4.96 6.97 -11.98
CA GLU A 116 -4.13 7.73 -11.06
C GLU A 116 -4.96 8.88 -10.50
N GLU A 117 -5.27 8.77 -9.21
CA GLU A 117 -5.89 9.84 -8.47
C GLU A 117 -4.89 10.99 -8.53
N ARG A 118 -5.11 11.91 -9.48
CA ARG A 118 -4.23 13.05 -9.72
C ARG A 118 -4.35 13.93 -8.49
N ARG A 119 -3.52 13.63 -7.50
CA ARG A 119 -3.35 14.43 -6.29
C ARG A 119 -3.10 15.84 -6.80
N PRO A 120 -3.92 16.85 -6.43
CA PRO A 120 -3.66 18.20 -6.86
C PRO A 120 -2.23 18.54 -6.43
N ASP A 121 -1.41 18.95 -7.39
CA ASP A 121 -0.01 19.30 -7.16
C ASP A 121 0.02 20.24 -5.95
N ARG A 122 0.76 19.84 -4.91
CA ARG A 122 0.97 20.74 -3.77
C ARG A 122 1.63 21.98 -4.34
N PRO A 123 1.12 23.19 -4.07
CA PRO A 123 1.79 24.40 -4.53
C PRO A 123 3.14 24.46 -3.80
N ASP A 124 4.20 24.11 -4.53
CA ASP A 124 5.56 24.37 -4.11
C ASP A 124 5.73 25.89 -4.08
N HIS A 125 5.60 26.47 -2.89
CA HIS A 125 5.95 27.86 -2.64
C HIS A 125 7.41 27.91 -2.18
N PRO A 126 8.40 27.97 -3.11
CA PRO A 126 9.83 27.95 -2.75
C PRO A 126 10.22 29.12 -1.84
N MET A 127 9.40 30.16 -1.80
CA MET A 127 9.59 31.30 -0.91
C MET A 127 9.40 30.94 0.56
N PHE A 128 8.49 30.02 0.90
CA PHE A 128 8.23 29.63 2.28
C PHE A 128 9.34 28.73 2.84
N SER A 129 9.84 27.79 2.03
CA SER A 129 10.98 26.95 2.40
C SER A 129 12.26 27.76 2.55
N LEU A 130 12.50 28.74 1.67
CA LEU A 130 13.64 29.66 1.78
C LEU A 130 13.55 30.55 3.03
N ALA A 131 12.37 31.10 3.32
CA ALA A 131 12.14 31.92 4.51
C ALA A 131 12.37 31.12 5.80
N PHE A 132 11.87 29.87 5.85
CA PHE A 132 12.07 28.98 6.98
C PHE A 132 13.55 28.64 7.18
N LEU A 133 14.28 28.32 6.11
CA LEU A 133 15.72 28.04 6.16
C LEU A 133 16.51 29.23 6.71
N LEU A 134 16.22 30.44 6.21
CA LEU A 134 16.85 31.68 6.70
C LEU A 134 16.55 31.94 8.18
N ALA A 135 15.32 31.70 8.63
CA ALA A 135 14.94 31.86 10.02
C ALA A 135 15.73 30.91 10.94
N VAL A 136 15.90 29.65 10.55
CA VAL A 136 16.68 28.65 11.31
C VAL A 136 18.15 29.04 11.40
N ILE A 137 18.76 29.44 10.27
CA ILE A 137 20.17 29.87 10.24
C ILE A 137 20.37 31.14 11.06
N GLY A 138 19.44 32.11 10.95
CA GLY A 138 19.48 33.35 11.72
C GLY A 138 19.40 33.10 13.22
N ALA A 139 18.44 32.30 13.68
CA ALA A 139 18.31 31.94 15.08
C ALA A 139 19.54 31.19 15.62
N GLY A 140 20.06 30.23 14.84
CA GLY A 140 21.26 29.47 15.22
C GLY A 140 22.51 30.36 15.38
N SER A 141 22.71 31.31 14.45
CA SER A 141 23.88 32.20 14.50
C SER A 141 23.85 33.16 15.71
N LEU A 142 22.67 33.60 16.14
CA LEU A 142 22.51 34.42 17.35
C LEU A 142 22.93 33.67 18.62
N VAL A 143 22.50 32.41 18.76
CA VAL A 143 22.88 31.57 19.91
C VAL A 143 24.38 31.36 19.97
N VAL A 144 25.00 31.02 18.84
CA VAL A 144 26.46 30.83 18.75
C VAL A 144 27.20 32.13 19.07
N SER A 145 26.72 33.27 18.57
CA SER A 145 27.32 34.58 18.84
C SER A 145 27.24 34.94 20.32
N ALA A 146 26.11 34.68 20.99
CA ALA A 146 25.95 34.92 22.42
C ALA A 146 26.91 34.07 23.26
N LEU A 147 27.10 32.80 22.89
CA LEU A 147 28.05 31.91 23.55
C LEU A 147 29.49 32.38 23.38
N LEU A 148 29.87 32.84 22.18
CA LEU A 148 31.21 33.37 21.93
C LEU A 148 31.46 34.65 22.73
N ILE A 149 30.51 35.60 22.74
CA ILE A 149 30.65 36.83 23.54
C ILE A 149 30.80 36.50 25.02
N GLY A 150 30.00 35.57 25.56
CA GLY A 150 30.11 35.14 26.95
C GLY A 150 31.45 34.45 27.26
N ALA A 151 31.98 33.66 26.33
CA ALA A 151 33.27 32.96 26.52
C ALA A 151 34.48 33.90 26.45
N PHE A 152 34.39 35.00 25.72
CA PHE A 152 35.47 35.99 25.57
C PHE A 152 35.35 37.19 26.52
N ASP A 153 34.31 37.27 27.35
CA ASP A 153 34.17 38.31 28.36
C ASP A 153 35.05 38.03 29.59
N THR A 154 36.29 38.51 29.55
CA THR A 154 37.29 38.35 30.62
C THR A 154 37.10 39.32 31.79
N ARG A 155 35.97 40.05 31.89
CA ARG A 155 35.80 41.14 32.90
C ARG A 155 35.30 40.71 34.27
N ILE A 156 34.95 39.45 34.49
CA ILE A 156 34.41 38.99 35.79
C ILE A 156 35.24 37.80 36.29
N HIS A 157 36.25 38.05 37.11
CA HIS A 157 37.08 36.99 37.69
C HIS A 157 37.15 37.02 39.22
N ASP A 158 36.70 38.08 39.90
CA ASP A 158 36.67 38.17 41.36
C ASP A 158 35.34 38.76 41.86
N THR A 159 34.92 38.39 43.08
CA THR A 159 33.67 38.87 43.71
C THR A 159 33.62 40.40 43.85
N ASP A 160 34.78 41.04 43.98
CA ASP A 160 34.92 42.50 44.11
C ASP A 160 34.56 43.23 42.81
N ASP A 161 34.62 42.58 41.64
CA ASP A 161 34.22 43.16 40.35
C ASP A 161 32.70 43.19 40.18
N VAL A 162 31.99 42.20 40.74
CA VAL A 162 30.52 42.12 40.71
C VAL A 162 29.89 43.19 41.60
N GLU A 163 30.54 43.49 42.74
CA GLU A 163 30.12 44.55 43.65
C GLU A 163 30.32 45.96 43.04
N ARG A 164 31.39 46.18 42.26
CA ARG A 164 31.59 47.44 41.50
C ARG A 164 30.57 47.66 40.39
N LEU A 165 30.01 46.60 39.83
CA LEU A 165 29.01 46.65 38.76
C LEU A 165 27.57 46.79 39.29
N GLY A 166 27.37 46.80 40.61
CA GLY A 166 26.06 46.98 41.24
C GLY A 166 25.11 45.79 41.03
N LEU A 167 25.64 44.62 40.67
CA LEU A 167 24.85 43.42 40.44
C LEU A 167 24.67 42.65 41.77
N PRO A 168 23.45 42.17 42.09
CA PRO A 168 23.22 41.41 43.30
C PRO A 168 23.93 40.05 43.25
N VAL A 169 24.81 39.80 44.21
CA VAL A 169 25.52 38.51 44.34
C VAL A 169 24.56 37.48 44.94
N LEU A 170 24.15 36.49 44.14
CA LEU A 170 23.18 35.46 44.54
C LEU A 170 23.80 34.32 45.37
N GLY A 171 25.13 34.25 45.47
CA GLY A 171 25.84 33.28 46.30
C GLY A 171 27.33 33.23 45.98
N HIS A 172 28.15 32.92 46.99
CA HIS A 172 29.59 32.68 46.82
C HIS A 172 29.89 31.18 47.03
N LEU A 173 30.78 30.60 46.22
CA LEU A 173 31.35 29.29 46.55
C LEU A 173 32.54 29.51 47.50
N PRO A 174 32.61 28.83 48.65
CA PRO A 174 33.78 28.89 49.52
C PRO A 174 35.00 28.26 48.83
N ALA A 175 36.18 28.85 49.05
CA ALA A 175 37.42 28.32 48.52
C ALA A 175 37.67 26.88 49.04
N PHE A 176 38.08 25.99 48.15
CA PHE A 176 38.44 24.61 48.48
C PHE A 176 39.94 24.39 48.30
N ALA A 177 40.51 23.43 49.04
CA ALA A 177 41.92 23.10 48.97
C ALA A 177 42.28 22.60 47.55
N GLY A 178 43.00 23.42 46.78
CA GLY A 178 43.35 23.11 45.39
C GLY A 178 42.95 24.20 44.39
N ASP A 179 42.08 25.14 44.78
CA ASP A 179 41.56 26.22 43.91
C ASP A 179 42.67 27.11 43.32
N HIS A 180 43.83 27.17 43.97
CA HIS A 180 44.95 28.03 43.56
C HIS A 180 46.03 27.28 42.76
N VAL A 181 45.91 25.96 42.59
CA VAL A 181 46.94 25.12 41.98
C VAL A 181 47.05 25.46 40.49
N GLY A 182 48.19 26.00 40.08
CA GLY A 182 48.45 26.44 38.70
C GLY A 182 48.15 27.92 38.43
N SER A 183 47.48 28.63 39.34
CA SER A 183 47.22 30.06 39.24
C SER A 183 48.51 30.89 39.24
N LEU A 184 48.50 32.07 38.58
CA LEU A 184 49.64 33.00 38.59
C LEU A 184 49.96 33.51 40.01
N ARG A 185 48.95 33.54 40.90
CA ARG A 185 49.11 33.88 42.33
C ARG A 185 49.94 32.81 43.07
N ALA A 186 49.79 31.53 42.74
CA ALA A 186 50.60 30.45 43.32
C ALA A 186 52.05 30.44 42.84
N ARG A 187 52.35 31.04 41.68
CA ARG A 187 53.70 31.14 41.10
C ARG A 187 54.49 32.38 41.55
N GLY A 188 54.04 33.05 42.62
CA GLY A 188 54.77 34.16 43.22
C GLY A 188 54.73 35.46 42.43
N ALA A 189 53.79 35.62 41.48
CA ALA A 189 53.53 36.94 40.90
C ALA A 189 53.01 37.85 42.02
N ALA A 190 53.87 38.77 42.49
CA ALA A 190 53.49 39.79 43.45
C ALA A 190 52.23 40.50 42.93
N ARG A 191 51.18 40.56 43.75
CA ARG A 191 50.08 41.51 43.53
C ARG A 191 50.73 42.87 43.26
N PRO A 192 50.39 43.59 42.18
CA PRO A 192 50.63 45.02 42.17
C PRO A 192 49.89 45.54 43.40
N HIS A 193 50.64 45.91 44.44
CA HIS A 193 50.10 46.73 45.51
C HIS A 193 49.75 48.04 44.83
N GLY A 194 48.49 48.19 44.44
CA GLY A 194 47.88 49.46 44.10
C GLY A 194 47.89 50.32 45.34
N SER A 195 49.05 50.89 45.66
CA SER A 195 49.21 51.86 46.71
C SER A 195 48.46 53.13 46.32
N SER A 196 47.51 53.51 47.18
CA SER A 196 47.38 54.88 47.65
C SER A 196 46.96 55.96 46.62
N VAL A 197 45.64 56.12 46.45
CA VAL A 197 45.04 57.42 46.10
C VAL A 197 45.01 58.37 47.32
N MET A 198 45.19 57.86 48.55
CA MET A 198 45.16 58.67 49.79
C MET A 198 46.44 59.49 50.09
N ARG A 199 47.57 59.28 49.40
CA ARG A 199 48.80 60.10 49.60
C ARG A 199 48.82 61.39 48.77
N TRP A 200 47.85 61.60 47.87
CA TRP A 200 47.78 62.81 47.05
C TRP A 200 46.92 63.93 47.67
N LEU A 201 46.18 63.65 48.76
CA LEU A 201 45.30 64.59 49.46
C LEU A 201 45.88 65.15 50.78
N SER A 202 47.17 64.92 51.07
CA SER A 202 47.85 65.48 52.26
C SER A 202 48.96 66.48 51.94
N LEU A 203 49.10 66.88 50.67
CA LEU A 203 50.03 67.91 50.21
C LEU A 203 49.34 68.87 49.23
N ARG A 204 48.17 69.40 49.63
CA ARG A 204 47.72 70.77 49.31
C ARG A 204 46.41 71.10 50.01
#